data_AF-A0A961L7N0-F1
#
_entry.id   AF-A0A961L7N0-F1
#
_cell.length_a   1.000
_cell.length_b   1.000
_cell.length_c   1.000
_cell.angle_alpha   90.00
_cell.angle_beta   90.00
_cell.angle_gamma   90.00
#
_symmetry.space_group_name_H-M   'P 1'
#
loop_
_entity.id
_entity.type
_entity.pdbx_description
1 polymer ?
#
loop_
_entity_poly.entity_id
_entity_poly.type
_entity_poly.pdbx_seq_one_letter_code
_entity_poly.pdbx_strand_id
1 'polypeptide(L)'
;GLPGDNTYANYAEAHRAFYRLTVLPLVAKTLAAISGWLPAYYGTSFAIKVDEDNVPALAEEREALWRRITKATFLSDAEKRQLLGLPGSQES
;
A
#
# COMPACT_ATOMS: atom_id res chain seq x y z
N GLY A 1 -8.97 5.34 30.46
CA GLY A 1 -8.28 4.42 29.54
C GLY A 1 -7.42 3.51 30.37
N LEU A 2 -7.55 2.20 30.20
CA LEU A 2 -6.74 1.24 30.96
C LEU A 2 -5.28 1.31 30.49
N PRO A 3 -4.29 1.17 31.40
CA PRO A 3 -2.86 1.30 31.08
C PRO A 3 -2.34 0.40 29.94
N GLY A 4 -3.11 -0.63 29.55
CA GLY A 4 -2.77 -1.57 28.46
C GLY A 4 -3.10 -1.07 27.05
N ASP A 5 -4.19 -0.33 26.83
CA ASP A 5 -4.62 0.09 25.48
C ASP A 5 -3.61 1.05 24.84
N ASN A 6 -3.03 1.94 25.64
CA ASN A 6 -1.99 2.87 25.18
C ASN A 6 -0.70 2.14 24.75
N THR A 7 -0.45 0.93 25.25
CA THR A 7 0.77 0.17 24.90
C THR A 7 0.63 -0.50 23.54
N TYR A 8 -0.52 -1.13 23.25
CA TYR A 8 -0.80 -1.73 21.95
C TYR A 8 -0.93 -0.68 20.84
N ALA A 9 -1.65 0.42 21.11
CA ALA A 9 -1.79 1.52 20.16
C ALA A 9 -0.44 2.16 19.82
N ASN A 10 0.43 2.38 20.82
CA ASN A 10 1.77 2.91 20.60
C ASN A 10 2.65 1.94 19.79
N TYR A 11 2.56 0.63 20.06
CA TYR A 11 3.31 -0.36 19.28
C TYR A 11 2.87 -0.41 17.82
N ALA A 12 1.55 -0.43 17.54
CA ALA A 12 1.03 -0.44 16.18
C ALA A 12 1.46 0.81 15.38
N GLU A 13 1.42 1.99 16.01
CA GLU A 13 1.86 3.23 15.39
C GLU A 13 3.38 3.24 15.14
N ALA A 14 4.18 2.80 16.11
CA ALA A 14 5.64 2.70 15.96
C ALA A 14 6.03 1.70 14.87
N HIS A 15 5.35 0.55 14.80
CA HIS A 15 5.58 -0.46 13.77
C HIS A 15 5.26 0.09 12.36
N ARG A 16 4.13 0.79 12.21
CA ARG A 16 3.78 1.48 10.96
C ARG A 16 4.79 2.54 10.58
N ALA A 17 5.19 3.39 11.53
CA ALA A 17 6.17 4.45 11.31
C ALA A 17 7.53 3.88 10.85
N PHE A 18 7.97 2.77 11.44
CA PHE A 18 9.18 2.07 11.01
C PHE A 18 9.09 1.61 9.55
N TYR A 19 7.97 1.00 9.15
CA TYR A 19 7.78 0.58 7.76
C TYR A 19 7.75 1.77 6.80
N ARG A 20 6.98 2.81 7.13
CA ARG A 20 6.83 4.02 6.28
C ARG A 20 8.13 4.80 6.11
N LEU A 21 8.88 4.99 7.18
CA LEU A 21 10.05 5.88 7.18
C LEU A 21 11.36 5.17 6.87
N THR A 22 11.42 3.84 7.03
CA THR A 22 12.68 3.08 6.87
C THR A 22 12.56 1.95 5.85
N VAL A 23 11.65 1.00 6.06
CA VAL A 23 11.59 -0.23 5.25
C VAL A 23 11.19 0.07 3.81
N LEU A 24 10.05 0.73 3.59
CA LEU A 24 9.53 1.00 2.25
C LEU A 24 10.49 1.89 1.43
N PRO A 25 11.09 2.97 1.98
CA PRO A 25 12.10 3.74 1.24
C PRO A 25 13.33 2.93 0.82
N LEU A 26 13.81 2.02 1.69
CA LEU A 26 14.96 1.16 1.35
C LEU A 26 14.61 0.13 0.27
N VAL A 27 13.42 -0.48 0.38
CA VAL A 27 12.92 -1.40 -0.65
C VAL A 27 12.74 -0.68 -1.99
N ALA A 28 12.12 0.50 -2.00
CA ALA A 28 11.94 1.30 -3.21
C ALA A 28 13.27 1.63 -3.91
N LYS A 29 14.31 2.03 -3.14
CA LYS A 29 15.66 2.25 -3.68
C LYS A 29 16.24 0.98 -4.31
N THR A 30 16.08 -0.15 -3.64
CA THR A 30 16.56 -1.45 -4.12
C THR A 30 15.86 -1.87 -5.41
N LEU A 31 14.52 -1.77 -5.44
CA LEU A 31 13.72 -2.10 -6.62
C LEU A 31 14.00 -1.17 -7.80
N ALA A 32 14.28 0.11 -7.55
CA ALA A 32 14.69 1.06 -8.58
C ALA A 32 16.04 0.67 -9.20
N ALA A 33 17.01 0.27 -8.38
CA ALA A 33 18.31 -0.21 -8.86
C ALA A 33 18.15 -1.48 -9.73
N ILE A 34 17.33 -2.44 -9.30
CA ILE A 34 17.04 -3.65 -10.07
C ILE A 34 16.33 -3.29 -11.39
N SER A 35 15.32 -2.40 -11.33
CA SER A 35 14.57 -1.95 -12.51
C SER A 35 15.45 -1.24 -13.54
N GLY A 36 16.50 -0.54 -13.10
CA GLY A 36 17.49 0.08 -13.99
C GLY A 36 18.54 -0.89 -14.55
N TRP A 37 18.81 -2.00 -13.86
CA TRP A 37 19.78 -3.00 -14.27
C TRP A 37 19.23 -4.03 -15.27
N LEU A 38 17.97 -4.46 -15.09
CA LEU A 38 17.33 -5.47 -15.94
C LEU A 38 17.26 -5.14 -17.44
N PRO A 39 17.02 -3.89 -17.89
CA PRO A 39 16.91 -3.57 -19.31
C PRO A 39 18.15 -3.95 -20.13
N ALA A 40 19.33 -3.93 -19.51
CA ALA A 40 20.58 -4.34 -20.17
C ALA A 40 20.58 -5.82 -20.60
N TYR A 41 19.78 -6.68 -19.97
CA TYR A 41 19.72 -8.11 -20.25
C TYR A 41 18.51 -8.53 -21.09
N TYR A 42 17.41 -7.77 -20.97
CA TYR A 42 16.12 -8.14 -21.57
C TYR A 42 15.65 -7.19 -22.67
N GLY A 43 16.37 -6.09 -22.93
CA GLY A 43 16.06 -5.16 -24.01
C GLY A 43 14.74 -4.39 -23.86
N THR A 44 14.14 -4.40 -22.67
CA THR A 44 12.90 -3.67 -22.36
C THR A 44 12.97 -3.02 -20.99
N SER A 45 12.21 -1.94 -20.78
CA SER A 45 12.11 -1.25 -19.50
C SER A 45 11.24 -2.04 -18.53
N PHE A 46 11.71 -2.20 -17.28
CA PHE A 46 10.94 -2.79 -16.20
C PHE A 46 10.61 -1.74 -15.15
N ALA A 47 9.43 -1.86 -14.53
CA ALA A 47 9.06 -1.10 -13.35
C ALA A 47 8.66 -2.08 -12.26
N ILE A 48 9.58 -2.34 -11.32
CA ILE A 48 9.30 -3.20 -10.17
C ILE A 48 8.89 -2.30 -9.01
N LYS A 49 7.77 -2.61 -8.38
CA LYS A 49 7.22 -1.88 -7.23
C LYS A 49 6.88 -2.86 -6.12
N VAL A 50 6.90 -2.37 -4.89
CA VAL A 50 6.41 -3.15 -3.76
C VAL A 50 4.89 -3.19 -3.81
N ASP A 51 4.33 -4.34 -3.42
CA ASP A 51 2.90 -4.48 -3.19
C ASP A 51 2.58 -4.04 -1.75
N GLU A 52 2.24 -2.77 -1.58
CA GLU A 52 1.89 -2.20 -0.27
C GLU A 52 0.62 -2.82 0.33
N ASP A 53 -0.30 -3.33 -0.50
CA ASP A 53 -1.54 -3.97 -0.04
C ASP A 53 -1.27 -5.28 0.69
N ASN A 54 -0.15 -5.93 0.39
CA ASN A 54 0.28 -7.16 1.06
C ASN A 54 1.25 -6.91 2.24
N VAL A 55 1.42 -5.67 2.70
CA VAL A 55 2.24 -5.35 3.89
C VAL A 55 1.35 -5.30 5.14
N PRO A 56 1.47 -6.24 6.11
CA PRO A 56 0.61 -6.28 7.29
C PRO A 56 0.69 -5.01 8.16
N ALA A 57 1.87 -4.38 8.23
CA ALA A 57 2.07 -3.14 9.00
C ALA A 57 1.27 -1.94 8.48
N LEU A 58 0.78 -1.99 7.23
CA LEU A 58 -0.02 -0.93 6.60
C LEU A 58 -1.52 -1.24 6.58
N ALA A 59 -1.95 -2.36 7.20
CA ALA A 59 -3.34 -2.82 7.13
C ALA A 59 -4.35 -1.79 7.66
N GLU A 60 -4.02 -1.07 8.74
CA GLU A 60 -4.91 -0.04 9.31
C GLU A 60 -5.05 1.19 8.40
N GLU A 61 -3.96 1.63 7.76
CA GLU A 61 -4.01 2.73 6.78
C GLU A 61 -4.84 2.33 5.56
N ARG A 62 -4.65 1.09 5.08
CA ARG A 62 -5.44 0.50 3.99
C ARG A 62 -6.93 0.46 4.37
N GLU A 63 -7.26 -0.02 5.57
CA GLU A 63 -8.64 -0.03 6.04
C GLU A 63 -9.24 1.39 6.12
N ALA A 64 -8.48 2.37 6.60
CA ALA A 64 -8.91 3.77 6.63
C ALA A 64 -9.20 4.32 5.22
N LEU A 65 -8.34 4.04 4.24
CA LEU A 65 -8.52 4.40 2.84
C LEU A 65 -9.78 3.73 2.25
N TRP A 66 -9.93 2.42 2.46
CA TRP A 66 -11.07 1.64 1.99
C TRP A 66 -12.39 2.17 2.55
N ARG A 67 -12.44 2.47 3.86
CA ARG A 67 -13.62 3.08 4.48
C ARG A 67 -13.94 4.45 3.90
N ARG A 68 -12.94 5.29 3.62
CA ARG A 68 -13.13 6.61 3.00
C ARG A 68 -13.72 6.50 1.60
N ILE A 69 -13.17 5.61 0.76
CA ILE A 69 -13.63 5.42 -0.62
C ILE A 69 -15.04 4.81 -0.65
N THR A 70 -15.28 3.78 0.16
CA THR A 70 -16.58 3.08 0.18
C THR A 70 -17.72 4.01 0.62
N LYS A 71 -17.45 4.94 1.56
CA LYS A 71 -18.41 5.94 2.04
C LYS A 71 -18.65 7.11 1.07
N ALA A 72 -17.84 7.29 0.04
CA ALA A 72 -18.04 8.35 -0.94
C ALA A 72 -19.27 8.02 -1.82
N THR A 73 -20.39 8.68 -1.55
CA THR A 73 -21.66 8.46 -2.24
C THR A 73 -21.69 9.02 -3.66
N PHE A 74 -20.78 9.94 -3.99
CA PHE A 74 -20.66 10.54 -5.31
C PHE A 74 -19.86 9.69 -6.30
N LEU A 75 -19.21 8.62 -5.83
CA LEU A 75 -18.46 7.70 -6.68
C LEU A 75 -19.31 6.47 -7.02
N SER A 76 -19.26 6.07 -8.28
CA SER A 76 -19.74 4.78 -8.77
C SER A 76 -18.91 3.62 -8.20
N ASP A 77 -19.47 2.41 -8.24
CA ASP A 77 -18.75 1.22 -7.79
C ASP A 77 -17.52 0.92 -8.65
N ALA A 78 -17.57 1.21 -9.95
CA ALA A 78 -16.43 1.10 -10.85
C ALA A 78 -15.28 2.04 -10.44
N GLU A 79 -15.59 3.31 -10.16
CA GLU A 79 -14.60 4.30 -9.69
C GLU A 79 -13.99 3.90 -8.34
N LYS A 80 -14.82 3.41 -7.41
CA LYS A 80 -14.35 2.91 -6.11
C LYS A 80 -13.38 1.74 -6.29
N ARG A 81 -13.71 0.76 -7.12
CA ARG A 81 -12.85 -0.40 -7.39
C ARG A 81 -11.51 0.03 -7.99
N GLN A 82 -11.52 0.93 -8.96
CA GLN A 82 -10.29 1.46 -9.56
C GLN A 82 -9.40 2.18 -8.54
N LEU A 83 -9.97 3.02 -7.68
CA LEU A 83 -9.23 3.71 -6.62
C LEU A 83 -8.66 2.76 -5.55
N LEU A 84 -9.28 1.59 -5.38
CA LEU A 84 -8.83 0.52 -4.48
C LEU A 84 -7.88 -0.49 -5.15
N GLY A 85 -7.49 -0.28 -6.40
CA GLY A 85 -6.62 -1.20 -7.14
C GLY A 85 -7.30 -2.53 -7.52
N LEU A 86 -8.63 -2.62 -7.42
CA LEU A 86 -9.39 -3.80 -7.80
C LEU A 86 -9.71 -3.77 -9.30
N PRO A 87 -9.80 -4.95 -9.96
CA PRO A 87 -10.21 -5.00 -11.37
C PRO A 87 -11.60 -4.38 -11.52
N GLY A 88 -11.82 -3.65 -12.62
CA GLY A 88 -13.14 -3.08 -12.96
C GLY A 88 -14.22 -4.16 -12.89
N SER A 89 -15.39 -3.81 -12.36
CA SER A 89 -16.55 -4.70 -12.41
C SER A 89 -16.84 -5.00 -13.88
N GLN A 90 -16.81 -6.27 -14.28
CA GLN A 90 -17.31 -6.65 -15.60
C GLN A 90 -18.81 -6.38 -15.59
N GLU A 91 -19.24 -5.28 -16.21
CA GLU A 91 -20.64 -5.07 -16.55
C GLU A 91 -21.03 -6.19 -17.53
N SER A 92 -21.93 -7.07 -17.10
CA SER A 92 -22.55 -8.12 -17.92
C SER A 92 -23.81 -7.59 -18.58
#